data_AF-A0ABD4UPF1-F1
#
_entry.id   AF-A0ABD4UPF1-F1
#
_cell.length_a   1.000
_cell.length_b   1.000
_cell.length_c   1.000
_cell.angle_alpha   90.00
_cell.angle_beta   90.00
_cell.angle_gamma   90.00
#
_symmetry.space_group_name_H-M   'P 1'
#
loop_
_entity.id
_entity.type
_entity.pdbx_description
1 polymer ?
#
loop_
_entity_poly.entity_id
_entity_poly.type
_entity_poly.pdbx_seq_one_letter_code
_entity_poly.pdbx_strand_id
1 'polypeptide(L)'
;MDGDKQEFLGPVGDVAGRDVVNHNYGQGRLLTKVERADLNKLVRQLEIEFGTPGWQTWKFLHRTIGVENVETMCLVHRDPAETILGLLLELAKLQQAKTGQRPTAIDLASQLENKNAALADLEARFQKQGEAMQGLRAALARAERKASKLPNGALRPTDFEDELKKRLETSQGKNRELTTALNSANLRLAAGRRNLIALAVALTVAVACGAVIWRSADKLAKTVQLYEAKQCMYSGKPYAVGSVIDNAEAPDIECVASVGGGSPLWKQIRSSQRR
;
A
#
# COMPACT_ATOMS: atom_id res chain seq x y z
N MET A 1 9.12 45.70 -44.92
CA MET A 1 8.79 45.46 -43.50
C MET A 1 9.41 44.13 -43.16
N ASP A 2 10.72 44.15 -42.94
CA ASP A 2 11.51 42.97 -42.59
C ASP A 2 11.24 42.67 -41.12
N GLY A 3 10.48 41.60 -40.88
CA GLY A 3 10.26 41.06 -39.54
C GLY A 3 11.46 40.20 -39.15
N ASP A 4 12.19 40.64 -38.13
CA ASP A 4 13.24 39.86 -37.49
C ASP A 4 12.70 38.49 -37.07
N LYS A 5 13.18 37.43 -37.73
CA LYS A 5 12.90 36.06 -37.33
C LYS A 5 13.76 35.74 -36.10
N GLN A 6 13.14 35.67 -34.93
CA GLN A 6 13.80 35.18 -33.73
C GLN A 6 13.87 33.66 -33.74
N GLU A 7 15.08 33.12 -33.83
CA GLU A 7 15.36 31.69 -33.65
C GLU A 7 15.67 31.42 -32.18
N PHE A 8 14.88 30.56 -31.54
CA PHE A 8 15.11 30.12 -30.16
C PHE A 8 15.71 28.71 -30.16
N LEU A 9 16.84 28.53 -29.48
CA LEU A 9 17.49 27.24 -29.25
C LEU A 9 17.15 26.75 -27.83
N GLY A 10 16.14 25.89 -27.70
CA GLY A 10 15.75 25.26 -26.42
C GLY A 10 14.24 25.02 -26.30
N PRO A 11 13.76 24.32 -25.25
CA PRO A 11 12.33 24.15 -25.01
C PRO A 11 11.70 25.50 -24.66
N VAL A 12 10.98 26.08 -25.62
CA VAL A 12 10.25 27.33 -25.45
C VAL A 12 8.87 27.01 -24.87
N GLY A 13 8.50 27.62 -23.74
CA GLY A 13 7.15 27.53 -23.17
C GLY A 13 6.07 28.18 -24.05
N ASP A 14 4.81 28.14 -23.63
CA ASP A 14 3.65 28.63 -24.41
C ASP A 14 3.82 30.08 -24.89
N VAL A 15 4.11 30.24 -26.19
CA VAL A 15 4.10 31.52 -26.89
C VAL A 15 2.87 31.58 -27.79
N ALA A 16 2.22 32.75 -27.81
CA ALA A 16 0.96 33.00 -28.50
C ALA A 16 1.05 32.60 -29.99
N GLY A 17 0.22 31.62 -30.35
CA GLY A 17 0.30 30.94 -31.64
C GLY A 17 0.08 31.87 -32.83
N ARG A 18 1.16 32.12 -33.58
CA ARG A 18 1.14 32.20 -35.06
C ARG A 18 2.49 32.40 -35.74
N ASP A 19 3.59 32.65 -35.02
CA ASP A 19 4.89 32.98 -35.64
C ASP A 19 6.07 32.07 -35.26
N VAL A 20 5.81 30.92 -34.63
CA VAL A 20 6.87 29.95 -34.29
C VAL A 20 6.77 28.74 -35.21
N VAL A 21 7.68 28.66 -36.18
CA VAL A 21 7.92 27.42 -36.91
C VAL A 21 8.76 26.52 -36.01
N ASN A 22 8.09 25.70 -35.20
CA ASN A 22 8.77 24.74 -34.34
C ASN A 22 9.35 23.60 -35.19
N HIS A 23 10.63 23.70 -35.56
CA HIS A 23 11.38 22.59 -36.13
C HIS A 23 11.72 21.61 -35.01
N ASN A 24 10.79 20.71 -34.71
CA ASN A 24 11.04 19.58 -33.81
C ASN A 24 12.03 18.62 -34.48
N TYR A 25 13.33 18.87 -34.27
CA TYR A 25 14.40 17.92 -34.59
C TYR A 25 14.38 16.77 -33.58
N GLY A 26 13.40 15.87 -33.70
CA GLY A 26 13.26 14.70 -32.82
C GLY A 26 14.42 13.69 -32.91
N GLN A 27 15.41 13.92 -33.78
CA GLN A 27 16.48 12.97 -34.13
C GLN A 27 17.89 13.43 -33.70
N GLY A 28 17.99 14.38 -32.76
CA GLY A 28 19.26 14.80 -32.14
C GLY A 28 19.85 16.09 -32.71
N ARG A 29 21.13 16.37 -32.41
CA ARG A 29 21.80 17.61 -32.85
C ARG A 29 21.97 17.66 -34.36
N LEU A 30 21.92 18.85 -34.95
CA LEU A 30 22.29 19.10 -36.34
C LEU A 30 23.77 18.80 -36.60
N LEU A 31 24.09 18.48 -37.86
CA LEU A 31 25.47 18.32 -38.29
C LEU A 31 26.23 19.65 -38.20
N THR A 32 27.44 19.59 -37.65
CA THR A 32 28.36 20.72 -37.64
C THR A 32 28.86 21.02 -39.06
N LYS A 33 29.43 22.21 -39.26
CA LYS A 33 30.03 22.59 -40.55
C LYS A 33 31.14 21.62 -40.99
N VAL A 34 31.90 21.07 -40.04
CA VAL A 34 32.98 20.12 -40.32
C VAL A 34 32.39 18.80 -40.82
N GLU A 35 31.37 18.27 -40.16
CA GLU A 35 30.71 17.02 -40.56
C GLU A 35 30.05 17.13 -41.93
N ARG A 36 29.43 18.28 -42.23
CA ARG A 36 28.91 18.56 -43.57
C ARG A 36 30.02 18.66 -44.62
N ALA A 37 31.20 19.20 -44.25
CA ALA A 37 32.34 19.26 -45.15
C ALA A 37 32.90 17.87 -45.48
N ASP A 38 32.92 16.96 -44.51
CA ASP A 38 33.37 15.58 -44.71
C ASP A 38 32.48 14.83 -45.72
N LEU A 39 31.15 14.93 -45.58
CA LEU A 39 30.23 14.33 -46.56
C LEU A 39 30.38 14.97 -47.95
N ASN A 40 30.53 16.30 -48.00
CA ASN A 40 30.78 17.00 -49.27
C ASN A 40 32.08 16.56 -49.93
N LYS A 41 33.11 16.21 -49.17
CA LYS A 41 34.36 15.69 -49.71
C LYS A 41 34.15 14.37 -50.45
N LEU A 42 33.35 13.46 -49.89
CA LEU A 42 33.00 12.19 -50.54
C LEU A 42 32.16 12.39 -51.80
N VAL A 43 31.18 13.30 -51.78
CA VAL A 43 30.40 13.63 -52.97
C VAL A 43 31.27 14.25 -54.06
N ARG A 44 32.18 15.17 -53.70
CA ARG A 44 33.15 15.73 -54.65
C ARG A 44 34.09 14.67 -55.22
N GLN A 45 34.49 13.69 -54.41
CA GLN A 45 35.31 12.59 -54.89
C GLN A 45 34.58 11.78 -55.97
N LEU A 46 33.31 11.46 -55.75
CA LEU A 46 32.47 10.81 -56.76
C LEU A 46 32.37 11.63 -58.05
N GLU A 47 32.20 12.94 -57.93
CA GLU A 47 32.11 13.85 -59.07
C GLU A 47 33.42 13.96 -59.85
N ILE A 48 34.55 14.10 -59.17
CA ILE A 48 35.86 14.25 -59.81
C ILE A 48 36.35 12.94 -60.42
N GLU A 49 36.25 11.83 -59.69
CA GLU A 49 36.84 10.55 -60.11
C GLU A 49 35.94 9.78 -61.09
N PHE A 50 34.62 9.91 -60.98
CA PHE A 50 33.66 9.09 -61.73
C PHE A 50 32.65 9.90 -62.55
N GLY A 51 32.73 11.24 -62.51
CA GLY A 51 31.89 12.12 -63.33
C GLY A 51 30.41 12.18 -62.92
N THR A 52 30.04 11.62 -61.76
CA THR A 52 28.66 11.71 -61.27
C THR A 52 28.40 13.09 -60.69
N PRO A 53 27.43 13.87 -61.22
CA PRO A 53 27.25 15.24 -60.77
C PRO A 53 26.81 15.30 -59.30
N GLY A 54 27.45 16.16 -58.51
CA GLY A 54 27.28 16.16 -57.05
C GLY A 54 25.83 16.39 -56.60
N TRP A 55 25.06 17.22 -57.32
CA TRP A 55 23.65 17.47 -57.02
C TRP A 55 22.78 16.20 -57.14
N GLN A 56 23.12 15.28 -58.04
CA GLN A 56 22.39 14.03 -58.21
C GLN A 56 22.67 13.07 -57.06
N THR A 57 23.93 12.99 -56.63
CA THR A 57 24.36 12.22 -55.45
C THR A 57 23.66 12.73 -54.19
N TRP A 58 23.62 14.05 -53.99
CA TRP A 58 22.87 14.65 -52.88
C TRP A 58 21.37 14.37 -52.95
N LYS A 59 20.76 14.51 -54.13
CA LYS A 59 19.33 14.18 -54.32
C LYS A 59 19.02 12.71 -53.99
N PHE A 60 19.90 11.79 -54.40
CA PHE A 60 19.77 10.38 -54.06
C PHE A 60 19.92 10.14 -52.56
N LEU A 61 20.92 10.77 -51.92
CA LEU A 61 21.19 10.65 -50.50
C LEU A 61 20.02 11.17 -49.65
N HIS A 62 19.52 12.36 -49.98
CA HIS A 62 18.36 13.00 -49.35
C HIS A 62 17.12 12.11 -49.42
N ARG A 63 16.84 11.55 -50.60
CA ARG A 63 15.72 10.63 -50.80
C ARG A 63 15.86 9.33 -50.01
N THR A 64 17.08 8.80 -49.88
CA THR A 64 17.35 7.51 -49.23
C THR A 64 17.27 7.61 -47.73
N ILE A 65 17.79 8.70 -47.15
CA ILE A 65 17.82 8.94 -45.71
C ILE A 65 16.51 9.57 -45.23
N GLY A 66 15.74 10.20 -46.13
CA GLY A 66 14.48 10.87 -45.80
C GLY A 66 14.66 12.29 -45.26
N VAL A 67 15.68 13.00 -45.76
CA VAL A 67 16.00 14.38 -45.38
C VAL A 67 15.87 15.29 -46.61
N GLU A 68 15.41 16.52 -46.43
CA GLU A 68 15.20 17.44 -47.56
C GLU A 68 16.50 18.11 -48.02
N ASN A 69 17.37 18.46 -47.09
CA ASN A 69 18.62 19.15 -47.35
C ASN A 69 19.72 18.74 -46.35
N VAL A 70 20.97 19.05 -46.68
CA VAL A 70 22.13 18.74 -45.82
C VAL A 70 22.14 19.54 -44.52
N GLU A 71 21.41 20.66 -44.45
CA GLU A 71 21.37 21.54 -43.28
C GLU A 71 20.42 21.02 -42.21
N THR A 72 19.38 20.30 -42.61
CA THR A 72 18.42 19.62 -41.73
C THR A 72 18.87 18.21 -41.33
N MET A 73 20.03 17.76 -41.83
CA MET A 73 20.63 16.50 -41.38
C MET A 73 21.06 16.58 -39.92
N CYS A 74 20.63 15.58 -39.15
CA CYS A 74 21.02 15.38 -37.77
C CYS A 74 22.18 14.38 -37.66
N LEU A 75 22.83 14.32 -36.49
CA LEU A 75 23.95 13.41 -36.24
C LEU A 75 23.62 11.95 -36.54
N VAL A 76 22.39 11.52 -36.25
CA VAL A 76 21.91 10.15 -36.53
C VAL A 76 21.95 9.80 -38.02
N HIS A 77 21.91 10.80 -38.90
CA HIS A 77 21.98 10.62 -40.36
C HIS A 77 23.41 10.54 -40.90
N ARG A 78 24.41 10.88 -40.09
CA ARG A 78 25.81 10.95 -40.54
C ARG A 78 26.33 9.59 -40.99
N ASP A 79 26.30 8.59 -40.11
CA ASP A 79 26.89 7.28 -40.37
C ASP A 79 26.20 6.56 -41.55
N PRO A 80 24.85 6.58 -41.68
CA PRO A 80 24.19 6.07 -42.88
C PRO A 80 24.62 6.81 -44.14
N ALA A 81 24.76 8.15 -44.09
CA ALA A 81 25.17 8.93 -45.24
C ALA A 81 26.59 8.60 -45.71
N GLU A 82 27.53 8.53 -44.76
CA GLU A 82 28.92 8.18 -45.03
C GLU A 82 29.03 6.77 -45.62
N THR A 83 28.28 5.81 -45.07
CA THR A 83 28.23 4.43 -45.57
C THR A 83 27.71 4.37 -47.01
N ILE A 84 26.61 5.06 -47.31
CA ILE A 84 26.03 5.10 -48.66
C ILE A 84 27.03 5.70 -49.66
N LEU A 85 27.67 6.81 -49.31
CA LEU A 85 28.66 7.45 -50.17
C LEU A 85 29.90 6.57 -50.37
N GLY A 86 30.36 5.89 -49.32
CA GLY A 86 31.44 4.90 -49.41
C GLY A 86 31.11 3.75 -50.35
N LEU A 87 29.91 3.18 -50.23
CA LEU A 87 29.44 2.11 -51.13
C LEU A 87 29.33 2.58 -52.59
N LEU A 88 28.87 3.81 -52.83
CA LEU A 88 28.84 4.39 -54.18
C LEU A 88 30.25 4.52 -54.76
N LEU A 89 31.23 4.93 -53.96
CA LEU A 89 32.63 5.00 -54.38
C LEU A 89 33.18 3.62 -54.73
N GLU A 90 32.92 2.60 -53.90
CA GLU A 90 33.35 1.22 -54.18
C GLU A 90 32.71 0.67 -55.44
N LEU A 91 31.40 0.87 -55.61
CA LEU A 91 30.69 0.46 -56.82
C LEU A 91 31.26 1.13 -58.07
N ALA A 92 31.56 2.42 -58.01
CA ALA A 92 32.14 3.15 -59.12
C ALA A 92 33.55 2.65 -59.47
N LYS A 93 34.40 2.38 -58.47
CA LYS A 93 35.71 1.75 -58.65
C LYS A 93 35.61 0.38 -59.32
N LEU A 94 34.67 -0.46 -58.87
CA LEU A 94 34.43 -1.77 -59.45
C LEU A 94 33.91 -1.68 -60.89
N GLN A 95 33.05 -0.71 -61.19
CA GLN A 95 32.56 -0.47 -62.55
C GLN A 95 33.69 -0.03 -63.49
N GLN A 96 34.57 0.86 -63.03
CA GLN A 96 35.73 1.32 -63.81
C GLN A 96 36.74 0.19 -64.06
N ALA A 97 36.99 -0.66 -63.05
CA ALA A 97 37.82 -1.85 -63.21
C ALA A 97 37.22 -2.81 -64.26
N LYS A 98 35.88 -2.91 -64.31
CA LYS A 98 35.17 -3.77 -65.25
C LYS A 98 35.14 -3.23 -66.69
N THR A 99 35.04 -1.93 -66.90
CA THR A 99 35.08 -1.33 -68.26
C THR A 99 36.44 -1.45 -68.94
N GLY A 100 37.52 -1.69 -68.19
CA GLY A 100 38.86 -2.00 -68.73
C GLY A 100 39.02 -3.42 -69.28
N GLN A 101 38.15 -4.36 -68.91
CA GLN A 101 38.16 -5.74 -69.41
C GLN A 101 37.05 -5.91 -70.44
N ARG A 102 37.39 -5.81 -71.73
CA ARG A 102 36.47 -6.17 -72.83
C ARG A 102 36.40 -7.71 -72.89
N PRO A 103 35.29 -8.35 -72.50
CA PRO A 103 35.21 -9.80 -72.52
C PRO A 103 35.22 -10.29 -73.96
N THR A 104 35.99 -11.33 -74.25
CA THR A 104 35.88 -12.03 -75.53
C THR A 104 34.49 -12.68 -75.63
N ALA A 105 33.99 -12.93 -76.84
CA ALA A 105 32.64 -13.48 -77.04
C ALA A 105 32.38 -14.80 -76.28
N ILE A 106 33.44 -15.59 -76.05
CA ILE A 106 33.41 -16.84 -75.29
C ILE A 106 33.23 -16.55 -73.78
N ASP A 107 33.89 -15.52 -73.26
CA ASP A 107 33.75 -15.10 -71.87
C ASP A 107 32.36 -14.49 -71.60
N LEU A 108 31.80 -13.79 -72.59
CA LEU A 108 30.44 -13.24 -72.51
C LEU A 108 29.36 -14.34 -72.44
N ALA A 109 29.52 -15.42 -73.21
CA ALA A 109 28.62 -16.56 -73.18
C ALA A 109 28.66 -17.27 -71.82
N SER A 110 29.86 -17.51 -71.28
CA SER A 110 30.02 -18.12 -69.95
C SER A 110 29.46 -17.21 -68.84
N GLN A 111 29.66 -15.89 -68.95
CA GLN A 111 29.10 -14.92 -68.02
C GLN A 111 27.57 -14.88 -68.08
N LEU A 112 26.97 -14.96 -69.27
CA LEU A 112 25.51 -15.03 -69.44
C LEU A 112 24.92 -16.29 -68.81
N GLU A 113 25.57 -17.44 -68.99
CA GLU A 113 25.14 -18.70 -68.39
C GLU A 113 25.26 -18.65 -66.86
N ASN A 114 26.39 -18.14 -66.34
CA ASN A 114 26.58 -17.94 -64.90
C ASN A 114 25.59 -16.92 -64.31
N LYS A 115 25.26 -15.86 -65.04
CA LYS A 115 24.24 -14.88 -64.63
C LYS A 115 22.85 -15.46 -64.63
N ASN A 116 22.50 -16.29 -65.61
CA ASN A 116 21.22 -16.97 -65.65
C ASN A 116 21.08 -17.98 -64.51
N ALA A 117 22.14 -18.74 -64.22
CA ALA A 117 22.17 -19.62 -63.06
C ALA A 117 22.04 -18.84 -61.73
N ALA A 118 22.73 -17.70 -61.60
CA ALA A 118 22.62 -16.83 -60.43
C ALA A 118 21.23 -16.21 -60.29
N LEU A 119 20.58 -15.81 -61.40
CA LEU A 119 19.22 -15.30 -61.40
C LEU A 119 18.21 -16.38 -60.98
N ALA A 120 18.37 -17.62 -61.48
CA ALA A 120 17.54 -18.74 -61.08
C ALA A 120 17.69 -19.05 -59.57
N ASP A 121 18.92 -19.00 -59.03
CA ASP A 121 19.16 -19.17 -57.59
C ASP A 121 18.55 -18.01 -56.79
N LEU A 122 18.65 -16.78 -57.28
CA LEU A 122 18.05 -15.61 -56.62
C LEU A 122 16.52 -15.72 -56.60
N GLU A 123 15.91 -16.13 -57.70
CA GLU A 123 14.47 -16.33 -57.82
C GLU A 123 13.98 -17.44 -56.88
N ALA A 124 14.70 -18.55 -56.77
CA ALA A 124 14.42 -19.61 -55.80
C ALA A 124 14.49 -19.09 -54.35
N ARG A 125 15.49 -18.26 -54.03
CA ARG A 125 15.60 -17.62 -52.70
C ARG A 125 14.44 -16.64 -52.45
N PHE A 126 14.04 -15.86 -53.44
CA PHE A 126 12.91 -14.93 -53.33
C PHE A 126 11.59 -15.67 -53.13
N GLN A 127 11.36 -16.78 -53.85
CA GLN A 127 10.19 -17.63 -53.64
C GLN A 127 10.18 -18.18 -52.21
N LYS A 128 11.32 -18.72 -51.73
CA LYS A 128 11.44 -19.22 -50.35
C LYS A 128 11.22 -18.13 -49.31
N GLN A 129 11.70 -16.91 -49.55
CA GLN A 129 11.43 -15.75 -48.68
C GLN A 129 9.96 -15.33 -48.74
N GLY A 130 9.32 -15.41 -49.90
CA GLY A 130 7.89 -15.16 -50.09
C GLY A 130 7.02 -16.13 -49.29
N GLU A 131 7.33 -17.42 -49.36
CA GLU A 131 6.68 -18.47 -48.56
C GLU A 131 6.88 -18.22 -47.05
N ALA A 132 8.10 -17.88 -46.63
CA ALA A 132 8.39 -17.55 -45.23
C ALA A 132 7.59 -16.31 -44.77
N MET A 133 7.49 -15.26 -45.60
CA MET A 133 6.69 -14.08 -45.30
C MET A 133 5.20 -14.38 -45.24
N GLN A 134 4.67 -15.25 -46.12
CA GLN A 134 3.29 -15.71 -46.04
C GLN A 134 3.04 -16.49 -44.74
N GLY A 135 3.99 -17.35 -44.35
CA GLY A 135 3.96 -18.06 -43.07
C GLY A 135 3.94 -17.10 -41.87
N LEU A 136 4.79 -16.07 -41.88
CA LEU A 136 4.83 -15.03 -40.85
C LEU A 136 3.54 -14.22 -40.81
N ARG A 137 2.97 -13.82 -41.96
CA ARG A 137 1.66 -13.13 -42.00
C ARG A 137 0.55 -14.00 -41.45
N ALA A 138 0.52 -15.29 -41.78
CA ALA A 138 -0.45 -16.22 -41.23
C ALA A 138 -0.27 -16.39 -39.72
N ALA A 139 0.98 -16.46 -39.23
CA ALA A 139 1.28 -16.52 -37.80
C ALA A 139 0.89 -15.23 -37.08
N LEU A 140 1.14 -14.07 -37.66
CA LEU A 140 0.78 -12.76 -37.14
C LEU A 140 -0.75 -12.62 -37.09
N ALA A 141 -1.48 -12.98 -38.15
CA ALA A 141 -2.94 -13.00 -38.15
C ALA A 141 -3.51 -13.97 -37.08
N ARG A 142 -2.86 -15.11 -36.84
CA ARG A 142 -3.23 -16.02 -35.74
C ARG A 142 -2.92 -15.41 -34.37
N ALA A 143 -1.80 -14.72 -34.24
CA ALA A 143 -1.40 -14.03 -33.02
C ALA A 143 -2.36 -12.87 -32.72
N GLU A 144 -2.74 -12.07 -33.70
CA GLU A 144 -3.76 -11.02 -33.60
C GLU A 144 -5.12 -11.59 -33.20
N ARG A 145 -5.56 -12.71 -33.79
CA ARG A 145 -6.79 -13.40 -33.37
C ARG A 145 -6.74 -13.92 -31.93
N LYS A 146 -5.57 -14.34 -31.45
CA LYS A 146 -5.38 -14.71 -30.03
C LYS A 146 -5.35 -13.47 -29.14
N ALA A 147 -4.65 -12.43 -29.57
CA ALA A 147 -4.53 -11.15 -28.91
C ALA A 147 -5.82 -10.32 -28.95
N SER A 148 -6.80 -10.64 -29.79
CA SER A 148 -8.15 -10.06 -29.77
C SER A 148 -9.14 -10.90 -28.95
N LYS A 149 -8.86 -12.18 -28.74
CA LYS A 149 -9.57 -13.02 -27.75
C LYS A 149 -9.14 -12.72 -26.32
N LEU A 150 -7.87 -12.38 -26.10
CA LEU A 150 -7.33 -11.95 -24.81
C LEU A 150 -8.03 -10.71 -24.21
N PRO A 151 -8.32 -9.62 -24.95
CA PRO A 151 -9.06 -8.47 -24.44
C PRO A 151 -10.53 -8.79 -24.21
N ASN A 152 -11.13 -9.80 -24.86
CA ASN A 152 -12.45 -10.28 -24.43
C ASN A 152 -12.41 -11.06 -23.11
N GLY A 153 -11.27 -11.68 -22.76
CA GLY A 153 -11.02 -12.22 -21.42
C GLY A 153 -10.60 -11.16 -20.39
N ALA A 154 -9.88 -10.13 -20.85
CA ALA A 154 -9.40 -8.98 -20.09
C ALA A 154 -10.30 -7.73 -20.26
N LEU A 155 -11.55 -7.91 -20.67
CA LEU A 155 -12.68 -6.97 -20.56
C LEU A 155 -13.48 -7.20 -19.27
N ARG A 156 -13.02 -8.13 -18.42
CA ARG A 156 -13.41 -8.26 -17.01
C ARG A 156 -12.75 -7.30 -15.99
N PRO A 157 -11.93 -6.27 -16.30
CA PRO A 157 -11.46 -5.33 -15.30
C PRO A 157 -12.64 -4.62 -14.64
N THR A 158 -13.71 -4.33 -15.38
CA THR A 158 -14.93 -3.71 -14.85
C THR A 158 -15.65 -4.66 -13.87
N ASP A 159 -15.77 -5.94 -14.21
CA ASP A 159 -16.38 -6.94 -13.32
C ASP A 159 -15.52 -7.16 -12.06
N PHE A 160 -14.19 -7.05 -12.17
CA PHE A 160 -13.27 -7.18 -11.05
C PHE A 160 -13.25 -5.94 -10.17
N GLU A 161 -13.34 -4.75 -10.75
CA GLU A 161 -13.51 -3.48 -10.03
C GLU A 161 -14.85 -3.44 -9.32
N ASP A 162 -15.94 -3.89 -9.95
CA ASP A 162 -17.27 -3.98 -9.33
C ASP A 162 -17.29 -5.03 -8.20
N GLU A 163 -16.64 -6.17 -8.37
CA GLU A 163 -16.49 -7.19 -7.31
C GLU A 163 -15.62 -6.68 -6.15
N LEU A 164 -14.53 -5.97 -6.44
CA LEU A 164 -13.68 -5.34 -5.41
C LEU A 164 -14.43 -4.22 -4.68
N LYS A 165 -15.19 -3.41 -5.39
CA LYS A 165 -16.03 -2.34 -4.82
C LYS A 165 -17.12 -2.93 -3.92
N LYS A 166 -17.79 -3.99 -4.38
CA LYS A 166 -18.78 -4.72 -3.59
C LYS A 166 -18.17 -5.33 -2.33
N ARG A 167 -16.95 -5.88 -2.41
CA ARG A 167 -16.21 -6.39 -1.24
C ARG A 167 -15.80 -5.27 -0.29
N LEU A 168 -15.38 -4.12 -0.82
CA LEU A 168 -15.05 -2.94 -0.03
C LEU A 168 -16.29 -2.44 0.73
N GLU A 169 -17.43 -2.27 0.07
CA GLU A 169 -18.69 -1.88 0.70
C GLU A 169 -19.15 -2.88 1.76
N THR A 170 -19.04 -4.18 1.47
CA THR A 170 -19.37 -5.24 2.43
C THR A 170 -18.44 -5.21 3.65
N SER A 171 -17.14 -5.00 3.45
CA SER A 171 -16.17 -4.88 4.55
C SER A 171 -16.35 -3.61 5.37
N GLN A 172 -16.67 -2.47 4.74
CA GLN A 172 -16.97 -1.23 5.42
C GLN A 172 -18.27 -1.33 6.23
N GLY A 173 -19.29 -2.02 5.69
CA GLY A 173 -20.52 -2.35 6.42
C GLY A 173 -20.24 -3.17 7.68
N LYS A 174 -19.47 -4.26 7.55
CA LYS A 174 -19.05 -5.09 8.69
C LYS A 174 -18.23 -4.33 9.72
N ASN A 175 -17.35 -3.42 9.30
CA ASN A 175 -16.59 -2.57 10.23
C ASN A 175 -17.51 -1.60 10.99
N ARG A 176 -18.54 -1.04 10.34
CA ARG A 176 -19.55 -0.21 11.03
C ARG A 176 -20.32 -1.03 12.06
N GLU A 177 -20.72 -2.26 11.72
CA GLU A 177 -21.39 -3.19 12.64
C GLU A 177 -20.49 -3.59 13.82
N LEU A 178 -19.20 -3.85 13.58
CA LEU A 178 -18.22 -4.11 14.63
C LEU A 178 -18.02 -2.90 15.54
N THR A 179 -18.02 -1.69 14.98
CA THR A 179 -17.86 -0.45 15.76
C THR A 179 -19.09 -0.18 16.63
N THR A 180 -20.31 -0.41 16.12
CA THR A 180 -21.54 -0.29 16.91
C THR A 180 -21.62 -1.39 17.98
N ALA A 181 -21.23 -2.62 17.66
CA ALA A 181 -21.14 -3.72 18.62
C ALA A 181 -20.13 -3.40 19.74
N LEU A 182 -18.94 -2.89 19.40
CA LEU A 182 -17.92 -2.49 20.37
C LEU A 182 -18.40 -1.36 21.28
N ASN A 183 -19.06 -0.34 20.72
CA ASN A 183 -19.64 0.75 21.50
C ASN A 183 -20.75 0.25 22.45
N SER A 184 -21.58 -0.69 21.99
CA SER A 184 -22.61 -1.31 22.83
C SER A 184 -22.01 -2.17 23.96
N ALA A 185 -20.91 -2.87 23.69
CA ALA A 185 -20.18 -3.66 24.67
C ALA A 185 -19.48 -2.77 25.70
N ASN A 186 -18.87 -1.67 25.27
CA ASN A 186 -18.26 -0.68 26.16
C ASN A 186 -19.29 -0.02 27.08
N LEU A 187 -20.48 0.31 26.57
CA LEU A 187 -21.58 0.82 27.40
C LEU A 187 -22.03 -0.21 28.44
N ARG A 188 -22.14 -1.50 28.07
CA ARG A 188 -22.46 -2.58 29.00
C ARG A 188 -21.37 -2.79 30.05
N LEU A 189 -20.10 -2.73 29.68
CA LEU A 189 -18.98 -2.81 30.61
C LEU A 189 -18.93 -1.60 31.55
N ALA A 190 -19.22 -0.40 31.07
CA ALA A 190 -19.31 0.80 31.90
C ALA A 190 -20.47 0.71 32.90
N ALA A 191 -21.64 0.22 32.48
CA ALA A 191 -22.77 -0.04 33.36
C ALA A 191 -22.47 -1.15 34.38
N GLY A 192 -21.81 -2.23 33.95
CA GLY A 192 -21.37 -3.32 34.82
C GLY A 192 -20.35 -2.86 35.88
N ARG A 193 -19.39 -2.01 35.50
CA ARG A 193 -18.43 -1.40 36.45
C ARG A 193 -19.13 -0.53 37.49
N ARG A 194 -20.14 0.25 37.11
CA ARG A 194 -20.93 1.05 38.06
C ARG A 194 -21.69 0.16 39.05
N ASN A 195 -22.28 -0.94 38.57
CA ASN A 195 -22.97 -1.89 39.44
C ASN A 195 -22.01 -2.63 40.38
N LEU A 196 -20.81 -2.98 39.92
CA LEU A 196 -19.77 -3.60 40.77
C LEU A 196 -19.25 -2.62 41.84
N ILE A 197 -19.04 -1.34 41.48
CA ILE A 197 -18.65 -0.30 42.45
C ILE A 197 -19.78 -0.11 43.48
N ALA A 198 -21.04 -0.05 43.04
CA ALA A 198 -22.18 0.06 43.95
C ALA A 198 -22.29 -1.14 44.91
N LEU A 199 -22.05 -2.37 44.42
CA LEU A 199 -22.00 -3.58 45.24
C LEU A 199 -20.85 -3.56 46.24
N ALA A 200 -19.65 -3.12 45.82
CA ALA A 200 -18.50 -3.00 46.71
C ALA A 200 -18.77 -1.98 47.83
N VAL A 201 -19.38 -0.84 47.51
CA VAL A 201 -19.78 0.17 48.51
C VAL A 201 -20.89 -0.36 49.44
N ALA A 202 -21.87 -1.09 48.91
CA ALA A 202 -22.92 -1.70 49.73
C ALA A 202 -22.35 -2.74 50.70
N LEU A 203 -21.38 -3.57 50.25
CA LEU A 203 -20.72 -4.56 51.09
C LEU A 203 -19.88 -3.90 52.18
N THR A 204 -19.13 -2.82 51.89
CA THR A 204 -18.35 -2.12 52.92
C THR A 204 -19.24 -1.46 53.96
N VAL A 205 -20.36 -0.87 53.54
CA VAL A 205 -21.35 -0.29 54.46
C VAL A 205 -22.00 -1.38 55.31
N ALA A 206 -22.39 -2.52 54.72
CA ALA A 206 -22.97 -3.63 55.46
C ALA A 206 -22.02 -4.21 56.52
N VAL A 207 -20.73 -4.38 56.18
CA VAL A 207 -19.70 -4.83 57.13
C VAL A 207 -19.50 -3.81 58.25
N ALA A 208 -19.46 -2.51 57.93
CA ALA A 208 -19.33 -1.46 58.94
C ALA A 208 -20.54 -1.40 59.89
N CYS A 209 -21.76 -1.46 59.37
CA CYS A 209 -22.98 -1.52 60.17
C CYS A 209 -23.02 -2.79 61.03
N GLY A 210 -22.66 -3.95 60.47
CA GLY A 210 -22.56 -5.21 61.21
C GLY A 210 -21.56 -5.14 62.36
N ALA A 211 -20.38 -4.53 62.15
CA ALA A 211 -19.38 -4.36 63.20
C ALA A 211 -19.86 -3.41 64.32
N VAL A 212 -20.63 -2.38 63.99
CA VAL A 212 -21.23 -1.47 64.99
C VAL A 212 -22.28 -2.20 65.84
N ILE A 213 -23.17 -2.96 65.20
CA ILE A 213 -24.21 -3.76 65.89
C ILE A 213 -23.56 -4.86 66.75
N TRP A 214 -22.50 -5.51 66.26
CA TRP A 214 -21.75 -6.49 67.04
C TRP A 214 -21.10 -5.86 68.27
N ARG A 215 -20.48 -4.68 68.12
CA ARG A 215 -19.86 -3.96 69.25
C ARG A 215 -20.88 -3.49 70.27
N SER A 216 -22.08 -3.07 69.86
CA SER A 216 -23.13 -2.70 70.81
C SER A 216 -23.70 -3.92 71.54
N ALA A 217 -23.89 -5.04 70.83
CA ALA A 217 -24.31 -6.30 71.42
C ALA A 217 -23.28 -6.88 72.41
N ASP A 218 -21.98 -6.82 72.10
CA ASP A 218 -20.92 -7.29 72.99
C ASP A 218 -20.82 -6.43 74.28
N LYS A 219 -21.02 -5.12 74.16
CA LYS A 219 -21.14 -4.24 75.35
C LYS A 219 -22.34 -4.60 76.20
N LEU A 220 -23.50 -4.86 75.59
CA LEU A 220 -24.71 -5.26 76.30
C LEU A 220 -24.53 -6.62 76.99
N ALA A 221 -23.97 -7.62 76.31
CA ALA A 221 -23.72 -8.95 76.88
C ALA A 221 -22.79 -8.87 78.10
N LYS A 222 -21.71 -8.08 78.02
CA LYS A 222 -20.79 -7.85 79.14
C LYS A 222 -21.47 -7.14 80.30
N THR A 223 -22.37 -6.18 80.04
CA THR A 223 -23.12 -5.52 81.10
C THR A 223 -24.12 -6.46 81.77
N VAL A 224 -24.82 -7.32 81.01
CA VAL A 224 -25.77 -8.30 81.56
C VAL A 224 -25.05 -9.29 82.46
N GLN A 225 -23.90 -9.84 82.03
CA GLN A 225 -23.09 -10.74 82.86
C GLN A 225 -22.60 -10.07 84.16
N LEU A 226 -22.24 -8.78 84.11
CA LEU A 226 -21.85 -8.02 85.30
C LEU A 226 -23.02 -7.76 86.26
N TYR A 227 -24.25 -7.64 85.76
CA TYR A 227 -25.44 -7.52 86.59
C TYR A 227 -25.82 -8.85 87.24
N GLU A 228 -25.77 -9.96 86.50
CA GLU A 228 -26.02 -11.31 87.05
C GLU A 228 -25.04 -11.66 88.18
N ALA A 229 -23.76 -11.25 88.05
CA ALA A 229 -22.75 -11.50 89.07
C ALA A 229 -22.96 -10.75 90.41
N LYS A 230 -23.84 -9.75 90.44
CA LYS A 230 -24.12 -8.89 91.62
C LYS A 230 -25.53 -9.08 92.19
N GLN A 231 -26.20 -10.17 91.86
CA GLN A 231 -27.56 -10.46 92.32
C GLN A 231 -27.61 -11.77 93.12
N CYS A 232 -28.47 -11.82 94.13
CA CYS A 232 -28.80 -13.08 94.81
C CYS A 232 -30.01 -13.72 94.14
N MET A 233 -29.99 -15.04 93.95
CA MET A 233 -31.13 -15.77 93.39
C MET A 233 -32.02 -16.31 94.52
N TYR A 234 -33.33 -16.05 94.45
CA TYR A 234 -34.32 -16.68 95.34
C TYR A 234 -35.55 -17.11 94.53
N SER A 235 -35.93 -18.39 94.63
CA SER A 235 -37.04 -18.99 93.86
C SER A 235 -36.98 -18.71 92.34
N GLY A 236 -35.78 -18.71 91.77
CA GLY A 236 -35.57 -18.46 90.33
C GLY A 236 -35.67 -16.99 89.90
N LYS A 237 -35.86 -16.05 90.84
CA LYS A 237 -35.86 -14.61 90.57
C LYS A 237 -34.57 -13.95 91.10
N PRO A 238 -33.95 -13.03 90.34
CA PRO A 238 -32.80 -12.29 90.81
C PRO A 238 -33.22 -11.11 91.70
N TYR A 239 -32.48 -10.90 92.77
CA TYR A 239 -32.65 -9.80 93.71
C TYR A 239 -31.35 -9.02 93.85
N ALA A 240 -31.44 -7.69 93.83
CA ALA A 240 -30.27 -6.83 94.01
C ALA A 240 -29.76 -6.88 95.46
N VAL A 241 -28.47 -6.62 95.66
CA VAL A 241 -27.91 -6.42 97.00
C VAL A 241 -28.70 -5.32 97.74
N GLY A 242 -29.09 -5.60 98.99
CA GLY A 242 -29.98 -4.78 99.81
C GLY A 242 -31.46 -5.18 99.74
N SER A 243 -31.83 -6.15 98.89
CA SER A 243 -33.20 -6.68 98.87
C SER A 243 -33.44 -7.58 100.07
N VAL A 244 -34.59 -7.40 100.73
CA VAL A 244 -35.05 -8.21 101.86
C VAL A 244 -36.25 -9.04 101.42
N ILE A 245 -36.26 -10.32 101.78
CA ILE A 245 -37.38 -11.23 101.57
C ILE A 245 -37.98 -11.53 102.92
N ASP A 246 -39.18 -10.99 103.13
CA ASP A 246 -40.00 -11.27 104.30
C ASP A 246 -40.65 -12.63 104.12
N ASN A 247 -40.33 -13.60 104.98
CA ASN A 247 -40.89 -14.94 104.93
C ASN A 247 -41.94 -15.11 106.04
N ALA A 248 -43.15 -15.55 105.67
CA ALA A 248 -44.23 -15.75 106.65
C ALA A 248 -43.99 -16.95 107.60
N GLU A 249 -43.22 -17.94 107.14
CA GLU A 249 -43.01 -19.24 107.84
C GLU A 249 -41.52 -19.51 108.16
N ALA A 250 -40.62 -18.59 107.79
CA ALA A 250 -39.17 -18.74 107.92
C ALA A 250 -38.55 -17.38 108.31
N PRO A 251 -37.30 -17.32 108.80
CA PRO A 251 -36.67 -16.05 109.10
C PRO A 251 -36.41 -15.21 107.85
N ASP A 252 -36.54 -13.88 107.99
CA ASP A 252 -36.28 -12.93 106.92
C ASP A 252 -34.82 -12.99 106.48
N ILE A 253 -34.59 -12.86 105.17
CA ILE A 253 -33.25 -12.92 104.56
C ILE A 253 -32.98 -11.68 103.74
N GLU A 254 -31.76 -11.15 103.83
CA GLU A 254 -31.27 -10.03 103.03
C GLU A 254 -30.15 -10.47 102.10
N CYS A 255 -30.19 -9.99 100.86
CA CYS A 255 -29.09 -10.17 99.92
C CYS A 255 -27.97 -9.19 100.25
N VAL A 256 -26.86 -9.67 100.79
CA VAL A 256 -25.72 -8.82 101.17
C VAL A 256 -24.54 -9.06 100.24
N ALA A 257 -23.78 -7.99 99.96
CA ALA A 257 -22.53 -8.10 99.22
C ALA A 257 -21.52 -8.94 100.03
N SER A 258 -20.83 -9.87 99.37
CA SER A 258 -19.80 -10.67 100.01
C SER A 258 -18.55 -9.83 100.29
N VAL A 259 -18.01 -9.96 101.49
CA VAL A 259 -16.81 -9.24 101.93
C VAL A 259 -15.60 -9.86 101.24
N GLY A 260 -15.13 -9.23 100.15
CA GLY A 260 -14.02 -9.73 99.33
C GLY A 260 -14.30 -9.80 97.83
N GLY A 261 -15.43 -9.30 97.34
CA GLY A 261 -15.73 -9.24 95.90
C GLY A 261 -16.25 -10.56 95.31
N GLY A 262 -16.60 -11.54 96.14
CA GLY A 262 -17.32 -12.74 95.72
C GLY A 262 -18.80 -12.46 95.43
N SER A 263 -19.49 -13.45 94.85
CA SER A 263 -20.94 -13.38 94.58
C SER A 263 -21.73 -13.06 95.87
N PRO A 264 -22.78 -12.22 95.80
CA PRO A 264 -23.56 -11.86 96.97
C PRO A 264 -24.30 -13.08 97.54
N LEU A 265 -24.52 -13.07 98.85
CA LEU A 265 -25.05 -14.20 99.61
C LEU A 265 -26.27 -13.77 100.42
N TRP A 266 -27.22 -14.69 100.60
CA TRP A 266 -28.35 -14.50 101.50
C TRP A 266 -27.88 -14.58 102.95
N LYS A 267 -28.16 -13.55 103.73
CA LYS A 267 -27.88 -13.49 105.16
C LYS A 267 -29.18 -13.34 105.94
N GLN A 268 -29.34 -14.17 106.96
CA GLN A 268 -30.51 -14.15 107.82
C GLN A 268 -30.51 -12.91 108.72
N ILE A 269 -31.61 -12.17 108.72
CA ILE A 269 -31.84 -11.07 109.67
C ILE A 269 -32.56 -11.65 110.89
N ARG A 270 -31.99 -11.46 112.08
CA ARG A 270 -32.70 -11.77 113.33
C ARG A 270 -33.70 -10.67 113.59
N SER A 271 -34.97 -11.05 113.75
CA SER A 271 -36.14 -10.18 113.93
C SER A 271 -36.17 -9.41 115.27
N SER A 272 -35.04 -8.85 115.74
CA SER A 272 -34.96 -8.06 116.97
C SER A 272 -34.62 -6.58 116.76
N GLN A 273 -34.63 -6.07 115.53
CA GLN A 273 -34.55 -4.63 115.24
C GLN A 273 -35.52 -4.25 114.11
N ARG A 274 -36.81 -4.24 114.44
CA ARG A 274 -37.77 -3.33 113.79
C ARG A 274 -37.91 -2.09 114.67
N ARG A 275 -37.19 -1.03 114.32
CA ARG A 275 -37.49 0.38 114.66
C ARG A 275 -36.87 1.29 113.63
#